data_AF-A0A7X0B074-F1
#
_entry.id   AF-A0A7X0B074-F1
#
_cell.length_a   1.000
_cell.length_b   1.000
_cell.length_c   1.000
_cell.angle_alpha   90.00
_cell.angle_beta   90.00
_cell.angle_gamma   90.00
#
_symmetry.space_group_name_H-M   'P 1'
#
loop_
_entity.id
_entity.type
_entity.pdbx_description
1 polymer ?
#
loop_
_entity_poly.entity_id
_entity_poly.type
_entity_poly.pdbx_seq_one_letter_code
_entity_poly.pdbx_strand_id
1 'polypeptide(L)'
;MADQAEGASWTAAVAAVDGLSARDFRRLAAFIQDYSGIKMPESKRTMVEGRLRKRVAATGAADLADYCARLFDDGGLADEAVHLIDVVTTNKTEFFREQEHFRILETVALPRLLAERRASPYTTLKVWSTASSIGAEPYTLAMVLADASQRHGGFRIDIIATDISTRVLETAAAAIYPEEMIAPVPLEMRQRYLLRSRDRAQRLVRVVPELRRLVRFGRLNLMDATYPVDRDLDVIFCRNILIYFDKPTQQAVLAHLCDHLRPGGYLFLGHSESAAGFGLPMKPMGASVFRRE
;
A
#
# COMPACT_ATOMS: atom_id res chain seq x y z
N MET A 1 7.21 22.08 -70.74
CA MET A 1 5.74 21.88 -70.75
C MET A 1 5.55 20.38 -70.53
N ALA A 2 5.13 19.96 -69.33
CA ALA A 2 3.71 19.75 -68.98
C ALA A 2 3.14 18.59 -69.82
N ASP A 3 2.43 17.57 -69.34
CA ASP A 3 1.73 17.32 -68.07
C ASP A 3 1.33 15.80 -68.12
N GLN A 4 1.17 14.97 -67.08
CA GLN A 4 1.08 15.12 -65.61
C GLN A 4 1.77 13.94 -64.89
N ALA A 5 1.72 13.91 -63.55
CA ALA A 5 1.84 12.69 -62.74
C ALA A 5 0.63 12.60 -61.80
N GLU A 6 -0.19 11.55 -61.91
CA GLU A 6 -1.36 11.38 -61.04
C GLU A 6 -0.94 11.12 -59.59
N GLY A 7 -1.30 12.03 -58.70
CA GLY A 7 -0.97 11.96 -57.29
C GLY A 7 -1.79 10.89 -56.57
N ALA A 8 -1.12 9.87 -56.04
CA ALA A 8 -1.73 8.98 -55.05
C ALA A 8 -2.13 9.79 -53.81
N SER A 9 -3.45 9.88 -53.56
CA SER A 9 -4.02 10.61 -52.41
C SER A 9 -3.70 9.89 -51.10
N TRP A 10 -2.56 10.23 -50.49
CA TRP A 10 -2.25 9.87 -49.11
C TRP A 10 -2.99 10.81 -48.16
N THR A 11 -4.31 10.66 -48.05
CA THR A 11 -5.04 11.12 -46.86
C THR A 11 -4.62 10.24 -45.69
N ALA A 12 -3.51 10.62 -45.06
CA ALA A 12 -3.11 10.09 -43.78
C ALA A 12 -4.26 10.35 -42.79
N ALA A 13 -4.97 9.29 -42.41
CA ALA A 13 -5.92 9.36 -41.31
C ALA A 13 -5.14 9.85 -40.09
N VAL A 14 -5.44 11.07 -39.64
CA VAL A 14 -4.93 11.58 -38.37
C VAL A 14 -5.54 10.69 -37.31
N ALA A 15 -4.77 9.71 -36.84
CA ALA A 15 -5.19 8.84 -35.75
C ALA A 15 -5.61 9.75 -34.60
N ALA A 16 -6.89 9.66 -34.22
CA ALA A 16 -7.42 10.44 -33.12
C ALA A 16 -6.53 10.19 -31.91
N VAL A 17 -6.09 11.25 -31.24
CA VAL A 17 -5.20 11.12 -30.08
C VAL A 17 -5.97 10.36 -29.00
N ASP A 18 -5.63 9.08 -28.81
CA ASP A 18 -6.15 8.22 -27.74
C ASP A 18 -5.79 8.86 -26.40
N GLY A 19 -6.72 9.64 -25.87
CA GLY A 19 -6.59 10.42 -24.66
C GLY A 19 -7.97 10.59 -24.05
N LEU A 20 -8.03 10.71 -22.72
CA LEU A 20 -9.31 10.84 -22.03
C LEU A 20 -9.96 12.16 -22.42
N SER A 21 -11.28 12.17 -22.61
CA SER A 21 -12.01 13.43 -22.70
C SER A 21 -12.06 14.12 -21.33
N ALA A 22 -12.29 15.44 -21.29
CA ALA A 22 -12.52 16.15 -20.04
C ALA A 22 -13.83 15.74 -19.32
N ARG A 23 -14.73 14.99 -20.00
CA ARG A 23 -15.88 14.34 -19.36
C ARG A 23 -15.43 13.05 -18.66
N ASP A 24 -14.71 12.19 -19.37
CA ASP A 24 -14.36 10.85 -18.88
C ASP A 24 -13.27 10.89 -17.81
N PHE A 25 -12.30 11.81 -17.93
CA PHE A 25 -11.37 12.07 -16.84
C PHE A 25 -12.09 12.50 -15.55
N ARG A 26 -13.14 13.34 -15.63
CA ARG A 26 -13.94 13.72 -14.44
C ARG A 26 -14.73 12.54 -13.87
N ARG A 27 -15.29 11.66 -14.71
CA ARG A 27 -15.98 10.42 -14.26
C ARG A 27 -15.00 9.49 -13.52
N LEU A 28 -13.83 9.25 -14.10
CA LEU A 28 -12.74 8.49 -13.49
C LEU A 28 -12.28 9.12 -12.17
N ALA A 29 -12.01 10.43 -12.17
CA ALA A 29 -11.54 11.14 -10.98
C ALA A 29 -12.54 11.09 -9.82
N ALA A 30 -13.84 11.29 -10.11
CA ALA A 30 -14.91 11.13 -9.13
C ALA A 30 -14.97 9.70 -8.60
N PHE A 31 -15.06 8.69 -9.48
CA PHE A 31 -15.11 7.29 -9.07
C PHE A 31 -13.89 6.86 -8.22
N ILE A 32 -12.67 7.25 -8.62
CA ILE A 32 -11.44 6.92 -7.89
C ILE A 32 -11.46 7.59 -6.51
N GLN A 33 -11.92 8.84 -6.41
CA GLN A 33 -12.03 9.54 -5.13
C GLN A 33 -13.11 8.92 -4.23
N ASP A 34 -14.29 8.62 -4.76
CA ASP A 34 -15.40 8.05 -3.99
C ASP A 34 -15.09 6.61 -3.53
N TYR A 35 -14.46 5.81 -4.38
CA TYR A 35 -14.10 4.43 -4.07
C TYR A 35 -12.90 4.31 -3.12
N SER A 36 -11.84 5.14 -3.31
CA SER A 36 -10.54 4.94 -2.65
C SER A 36 -10.02 6.15 -1.84
N GLY A 37 -10.74 7.27 -1.83
CA GLY A 37 -10.30 8.53 -1.23
C GLY A 37 -9.19 9.27 -2.01
N ILE A 38 -8.60 8.66 -3.05
CA ILE A 38 -7.45 9.21 -3.76
C ILE A 38 -7.86 10.33 -4.72
N LYS A 39 -7.38 11.54 -4.46
CA LYS A 39 -7.63 12.71 -5.32
C LYS A 39 -6.88 12.66 -6.65
N MET A 40 -7.63 12.84 -7.74
CA MET A 40 -7.15 12.93 -9.12
C MET A 40 -7.46 14.30 -9.75
N PRO A 41 -6.68 15.35 -9.43
CA PRO A 41 -6.80 16.65 -10.10
C PRO A 41 -6.41 16.56 -11.58
N GLU A 42 -6.87 17.51 -12.40
CA GLU A 42 -6.64 17.56 -13.86
C GLU A 42 -5.15 17.43 -14.25
N SER A 43 -4.23 17.94 -13.41
CA SER A 43 -2.78 17.81 -13.61
C SER A 43 -2.26 16.36 -13.59
N LYS A 44 -3.06 15.38 -13.12
CA LYS A 44 -2.76 13.94 -13.18
C LYS A 44 -3.34 13.24 -14.41
N ARG A 45 -4.08 13.91 -15.30
CA ARG A 45 -4.77 13.28 -16.45
C ARG A 45 -3.83 12.45 -17.32
N THR A 46 -2.71 12.99 -17.76
CA THR A 46 -1.69 12.27 -18.56
C THR A 46 -1.09 11.07 -17.81
N MET A 47 -0.98 11.14 -16.47
CA MET A 47 -0.55 9.99 -15.66
C MET A 47 -1.62 8.89 -15.65
N VAL A 48 -2.90 9.25 -15.55
CA VAL A 48 -4.02 8.30 -15.60
C VAL A 48 -4.11 7.65 -16.99
N GLU A 49 -4.05 8.43 -18.07
CA GLU A 49 -4.02 7.95 -19.46
C GLU A 49 -2.89 6.92 -19.68
N GLY A 50 -1.65 7.30 -19.36
CA GLY A 50 -0.48 6.43 -19.57
C GLY A 50 -0.51 5.14 -18.73
N ARG A 51 -1.16 5.16 -17.56
CA ARG A 51 -1.36 3.96 -16.73
C ARG A 51 -2.50 3.08 -17.29
N LEU A 52 -3.62 3.69 -17.67
CA LEU A 52 -4.81 2.99 -18.18
C LEU A 52 -4.57 2.25 -19.48
N ARG A 53 -3.73 2.74 -20.38
CA ARG A 53 -3.48 2.08 -21.69
C ARG A 53 -3.14 0.59 -21.59
N LYS A 54 -2.42 0.15 -20.56
CA LYS A 54 -2.14 -1.28 -20.33
C LYS A 54 -3.38 -2.07 -19.89
N ARG A 55 -4.36 -1.43 -19.24
CA ARG A 55 -5.65 -2.06 -18.89
C ARG A 55 -6.60 -2.09 -20.08
N VAL A 56 -6.71 -0.99 -20.85
CA VAL A 56 -7.50 -0.91 -22.10
C VAL A 56 -7.14 -2.07 -23.04
N ALA A 57 -5.84 -2.29 -23.27
CA ALA A 57 -5.36 -3.40 -24.08
C ALA A 57 -5.69 -4.80 -23.50
N ALA A 58 -5.78 -4.93 -22.17
CA ALA A 58 -6.10 -6.18 -21.50
C ALA A 58 -7.61 -6.50 -21.47
N THR A 59 -8.48 -5.50 -21.63
CA THR A 59 -9.95 -5.68 -21.69
C THR A 59 -10.49 -5.81 -23.11
N GLY A 60 -9.64 -5.66 -24.14
CA GLY A 60 -10.08 -5.63 -25.53
C GLY A 60 -10.98 -4.43 -25.85
N ALA A 61 -10.78 -3.31 -25.14
CA ALA A 61 -11.33 -2.01 -25.53
C ALA A 61 -10.49 -1.41 -26.66
N ALA A 62 -11.15 -0.73 -27.60
CA ALA A 62 -10.50 -0.14 -28.78
C ALA A 62 -9.58 1.04 -28.41
N ASP A 63 -10.02 1.86 -27.46
CA ASP A 63 -9.33 3.05 -26.97
C ASP A 63 -9.78 3.41 -25.53
N LEU A 64 -9.25 4.51 -24.97
CA LEU A 64 -9.65 5.02 -23.66
C LEU A 64 -11.12 5.45 -23.57
N ALA A 65 -11.76 5.85 -24.67
CA ALA A 65 -13.15 6.29 -24.68
C ALA A 65 -14.13 5.10 -24.64
N ASP A 66 -13.88 4.06 -25.44
CA ASP A 66 -14.58 2.77 -25.38
C ASP A 66 -14.44 2.13 -23.98
N TYR A 67 -13.23 2.15 -23.40
CA TYR A 67 -13.04 1.69 -22.02
C TYR A 67 -13.90 2.48 -21.01
N CYS A 68 -13.97 3.81 -21.12
CA CYS A 68 -14.81 4.61 -20.23
C CYS A 68 -16.31 4.43 -20.46
N ALA A 69 -16.76 4.19 -21.68
CA ALA A 69 -18.15 3.83 -21.98
C ALA A 69 -18.50 2.48 -21.32
N ARG A 70 -17.68 1.45 -21.54
CA ARG A 70 -17.89 0.12 -20.94
C ARG A 70 -17.93 0.15 -19.40
N LEU A 71 -17.07 0.95 -18.78
CA LEU A 71 -17.07 1.17 -17.32
C LEU A 71 -18.40 1.75 -16.83
N PHE A 72 -18.77 2.92 -17.36
CA PHE A 72 -19.73 3.82 -16.71
C PHE A 72 -21.11 3.87 -17.35
N ASP A 73 -21.25 3.40 -18.60
CA ASP A 73 -22.50 3.40 -19.36
C ASP A 73 -23.01 1.96 -19.56
N ASP A 74 -22.13 0.98 -19.80
CA ASP A 74 -22.50 -0.44 -19.99
C ASP A 74 -22.47 -1.30 -18.69
N GLY A 75 -22.22 -0.68 -17.53
CA GLY A 75 -22.27 -1.33 -16.22
C GLY A 75 -21.00 -2.10 -15.80
N GLY A 76 -19.91 -2.04 -16.56
CA GLY A 76 -18.66 -2.77 -16.28
C GLY A 76 -17.91 -2.37 -15.01
N LEU A 77 -18.35 -1.33 -14.29
CA LEU A 77 -17.75 -0.88 -13.02
C LEU A 77 -17.60 -2.00 -11.98
N ALA A 78 -18.55 -2.94 -11.88
CA ALA A 78 -18.51 -4.00 -10.87
C ALA A 78 -17.29 -4.92 -11.03
N ASP A 79 -16.95 -5.25 -12.28
CA ASP A 79 -15.84 -6.15 -12.62
C ASP A 79 -14.50 -5.41 -12.70
N GLU A 80 -14.50 -4.17 -13.19
CA GLU A 80 -13.28 -3.40 -13.43
C GLU A 80 -12.80 -2.55 -12.25
N ALA A 81 -13.63 -2.25 -11.25
CA ALA A 81 -13.29 -1.33 -10.16
C ALA A 81 -11.93 -1.64 -9.50
N VAL A 82 -11.67 -2.90 -9.17
CA VAL A 82 -10.41 -3.32 -8.54
C VAL A 82 -9.23 -3.10 -9.48
N HIS A 83 -9.38 -3.45 -10.76
CA HIS A 83 -8.33 -3.30 -11.76
C HIS A 83 -8.02 -1.83 -12.12
N LEU A 84 -9.05 -0.97 -12.15
CA LEU A 84 -8.88 0.47 -12.28
C LEU A 84 -8.04 1.03 -11.14
N ILE A 85 -8.36 0.67 -9.88
CA ILE A 85 -7.62 1.10 -8.69
C ILE A 85 -6.18 0.57 -8.68
N ASP A 86 -5.95 -0.70 -9.03
CA ASP A 86 -4.61 -1.31 -9.18
C ASP A 86 -3.69 -0.53 -10.12
N VAL A 87 -4.27 0.07 -11.15
CA VAL A 87 -3.54 0.78 -12.20
C VAL A 87 -3.27 2.24 -11.81
N VAL A 88 -4.18 2.90 -11.07
CA VAL A 88 -4.04 4.33 -10.71
C VAL A 88 -3.41 4.60 -9.33
N THR A 89 -3.28 3.59 -8.46
CA THR A 89 -2.60 3.71 -7.15
C THR A 89 -1.10 4.04 -7.29
N THR A 90 -0.49 4.67 -6.27
CA THR A 90 0.93 5.06 -6.29
C THR A 90 1.68 4.42 -5.12
N ASN A 91 2.35 3.32 -5.43
CA ASN A 91 2.74 2.31 -4.43
C ASN A 91 4.25 2.38 -4.11
N LYS A 92 4.79 3.60 -3.92
CA LYS A 92 6.21 3.78 -3.60
C LYS A 92 6.47 3.37 -2.16
N THR A 93 7.28 2.32 -1.99
CA THR A 93 7.76 1.82 -0.70
C THR A 93 9.19 1.30 -0.82
N GLU A 94 9.86 1.11 0.31
CA GLU A 94 11.20 0.55 0.44
C GLU A 94 11.32 -0.18 1.79
N PHE A 95 12.22 -1.16 1.88
CA PHE A 95 12.54 -1.78 3.16
C PHE A 95 13.14 -0.73 4.11
N PHE A 96 12.83 -0.81 5.41
CA PHE A 96 13.36 0.11 6.42
C PHE A 96 13.09 1.61 6.15
N ARG A 97 12.06 1.95 5.38
CA ARG A 97 11.58 3.34 5.19
C ARG A 97 11.31 3.99 6.56
N GLU A 98 11.80 5.21 6.79
CA GLU A 98 11.66 5.96 8.06
C GLU A 98 12.14 5.15 9.29
N GLN A 99 13.43 4.78 9.30
CA GLN A 99 14.05 3.86 10.28
C GLN A 99 13.75 4.16 11.76
N GLU A 100 13.61 5.45 12.13
CA GLU A 100 13.32 5.86 13.50
C GLU A 100 11.99 5.28 14.03
N HIS A 101 11.00 4.99 13.18
CA HIS A 101 9.77 4.30 13.61
C HIS A 101 10.05 2.87 14.11
N PHE A 102 10.93 2.12 13.44
CA PHE A 102 11.31 0.77 13.89
C PHE A 102 12.16 0.83 15.17
N ARG A 103 12.99 1.86 15.33
CA ARG A 103 13.71 2.13 16.57
C ARG A 103 12.77 2.48 17.72
N ILE A 104 11.77 3.33 17.52
CA ILE A 104 10.75 3.67 18.53
C ILE A 104 9.90 2.42 18.88
N LEU A 105 9.54 1.61 17.88
CA LEU A 105 8.88 0.32 18.09
C LEU A 105 9.70 -0.58 19.02
N GLU A 106 10.98 -0.76 18.72
CA GLU A 106 11.89 -1.63 19.48
C GLU A 106 12.24 -1.10 20.88
N THR A 107 12.53 0.20 21.01
CA THR A 107 13.11 0.77 22.24
C THR A 107 12.08 1.39 23.18
N VAL A 108 10.89 1.75 22.69
CA VAL A 108 9.85 2.44 23.49
C VAL A 108 8.55 1.64 23.55
N ALA A 109 8.00 1.26 22.40
CA ALA A 109 6.67 0.63 22.36
C ALA A 109 6.71 -0.81 22.85
N LEU A 110 7.58 -1.64 22.28
CA LEU A 110 7.64 -3.07 22.57
C LEU A 110 7.98 -3.37 24.05
N PRO A 111 8.99 -2.75 24.70
CA PRO A 111 9.28 -3.07 26.10
C PRO A 111 8.12 -2.74 27.04
N ARG A 112 7.37 -1.67 26.75
CA ARG A 112 6.17 -1.29 27.50
C ARG A 112 5.02 -2.26 27.26
N LEU A 113 4.70 -2.57 26.00
CA LEU A 113 3.66 -3.53 25.64
C LEU A 113 3.91 -4.91 26.27
N LEU A 114 5.17 -5.38 26.24
CA LEU A 114 5.55 -6.66 26.85
C LEU A 114 5.43 -6.63 28.38
N ALA A 115 5.84 -5.53 29.04
CA ALA A 115 5.72 -5.38 30.49
C ALA A 115 4.25 -5.29 30.95
N GLU A 116 3.44 -4.44 30.30
CA GLU A 116 2.00 -4.26 30.56
C GLU A 116 1.23 -5.59 30.40
N ARG A 117 1.61 -6.41 29.42
CA ARG A 117 1.00 -7.72 29.17
C ARG A 117 1.59 -8.88 29.97
N ARG A 118 2.62 -8.63 30.80
CA ARG A 118 3.40 -9.67 31.49
C ARG A 118 3.83 -10.78 30.53
N ALA A 119 4.48 -10.37 29.43
CA ALA A 119 4.67 -11.22 28.26
C ALA A 119 5.45 -12.51 28.55
N SER A 120 5.08 -13.54 27.79
CA SER A 120 5.62 -14.90 27.86
C SER A 120 5.76 -15.48 26.45
N PRO A 121 6.35 -16.68 26.26
CA PRO A 121 6.37 -17.36 24.96
C PRO A 121 4.99 -17.68 24.36
N TYR A 122 3.91 -17.51 25.13
CA TYR A 122 2.52 -17.70 24.69
C TYR A 122 1.83 -16.38 24.32
N THR A 123 2.41 -15.23 24.69
CA THR A 123 1.86 -13.91 24.38
C THR A 123 2.06 -13.61 22.89
N THR A 124 0.97 -13.33 22.17
CA THR A 124 1.02 -12.91 20.76
C THR A 124 0.92 -11.40 20.65
N LEU A 125 1.94 -10.78 20.05
CA LEU A 125 1.94 -9.39 19.62
C LEU A 125 1.22 -9.28 18.27
N LYS A 126 0.08 -8.61 18.25
CA LYS A 126 -0.74 -8.37 17.05
C LYS A 126 -0.39 -7.04 16.42
N VAL A 127 0.00 -7.07 15.15
CA VAL A 127 0.47 -5.89 14.41
C VAL A 127 -0.28 -5.76 13.09
N TRP A 128 -0.64 -4.55 12.69
CA TRP A 128 -1.30 -4.30 11.40
C TRP A 128 -0.56 -3.24 10.58
N SER A 129 -0.10 -3.60 9.37
CA SER A 129 0.35 -2.65 8.33
C SER A 129 -0.83 -2.39 7.37
N THR A 130 -1.37 -1.17 7.37
CA THR A 130 -2.68 -0.88 6.74
C THR A 130 -2.60 -0.63 5.24
N ALA A 131 -1.44 -0.16 4.75
CA ALA A 131 -1.14 0.18 3.35
C ALA A 131 0.22 -0.44 2.95
N SER A 132 0.26 -1.77 3.01
CA SER A 132 1.48 -2.58 2.96
C SER A 132 2.20 -2.60 1.60
N SER A 133 1.55 -2.16 0.53
CA SER A 133 2.11 -2.11 -0.82
C SER A 133 2.68 -3.49 -1.23
N ILE A 134 3.86 -3.54 -1.84
CA ILE A 134 4.55 -4.77 -2.24
C ILE A 134 5.14 -5.57 -1.04
N GLY A 135 4.74 -5.28 0.20
CA GLY A 135 5.12 -6.05 1.39
C GLY A 135 6.43 -5.62 2.08
N ALA A 136 7.11 -4.58 1.60
CA ALA A 136 8.39 -4.14 2.19
C ALA A 136 8.26 -3.73 3.67
N GLU A 137 7.20 -3.00 4.04
CA GLU A 137 6.93 -2.62 5.44
C GLU A 137 6.64 -3.83 6.35
N PRO A 138 5.64 -4.70 6.07
CA PRO A 138 5.37 -5.84 6.95
C PRO A 138 6.52 -6.84 7.02
N TYR A 139 7.37 -6.95 5.99
CA TYR A 139 8.60 -7.75 6.10
C TYR A 139 9.70 -7.08 6.91
N THR A 140 9.85 -5.75 6.88
CA THR A 140 10.70 -5.05 7.86
C THR A 140 10.17 -5.24 9.28
N LEU A 141 8.85 -5.14 9.51
CA LEU A 141 8.24 -5.45 10.81
C LEU A 141 8.55 -6.89 11.25
N ALA A 142 8.40 -7.87 10.36
CA ALA A 142 8.70 -9.27 10.65
C ALA A 142 10.18 -9.48 11.03
N MET A 143 11.13 -8.85 10.34
CA MET A 143 12.57 -8.92 10.68
C MET A 143 12.87 -8.31 12.06
N VAL A 144 12.39 -7.09 12.32
CA VAL A 144 12.62 -6.37 13.58
C VAL A 144 11.99 -7.10 14.76
N LEU A 145 10.75 -7.57 14.61
CA LEU A 145 10.03 -8.26 15.66
C LEU A 145 10.57 -9.67 15.92
N ALA A 146 11.05 -10.39 14.91
CA ALA A 146 11.70 -11.69 15.11
C ALA A 146 13.00 -11.55 15.94
N ASP A 147 13.82 -10.54 15.63
CA ASP A 147 15.02 -10.20 16.41
C ASP A 147 14.69 -9.79 17.84
N ALA A 148 13.61 -9.04 18.03
CA ALA A 148 13.18 -8.63 19.36
C ALA A 148 12.58 -9.79 20.16
N SER A 149 11.81 -10.67 19.54
CA SER A 149 11.26 -11.89 20.17
C SER A 149 12.38 -12.78 20.72
N GLN A 150 13.45 -13.00 19.95
CA GLN A 150 14.61 -13.77 20.42
C GLN A 150 15.27 -13.16 21.69
N ARG A 151 15.30 -11.83 21.81
CA ARG A 151 15.87 -11.11 22.97
C ARG A 151 14.93 -11.01 24.17
N HIS A 152 13.61 -11.02 23.94
CA HIS A 152 12.58 -10.84 24.97
C HIS A 152 11.84 -12.14 25.30
N GLY A 153 12.52 -13.29 25.24
CA GLY A 153 11.98 -14.56 25.74
C GLY A 153 10.95 -15.25 24.84
N GLY A 154 10.92 -14.94 23.54
CA GLY A 154 10.22 -15.76 22.53
C GLY A 154 8.72 -15.49 22.38
N PHE A 155 8.25 -14.26 22.57
CA PHE A 155 6.84 -13.90 22.30
C PHE A 155 6.45 -14.17 20.83
N ARG A 156 5.17 -14.51 20.60
CA ARG A 156 4.63 -14.82 19.27
C ARG A 156 4.31 -13.54 18.50
N ILE A 157 4.38 -13.60 17.18
CA ILE A 157 4.17 -12.46 16.28
C ILE A 157 3.06 -12.83 15.30
N ASP A 158 2.08 -11.93 15.14
CA ASP A 158 1.02 -12.03 14.14
C ASP A 158 0.88 -10.68 13.45
N ILE A 159 1.30 -10.60 12.19
CA ILE A 159 1.24 -9.40 11.37
C ILE A 159 0.14 -9.58 10.33
N ILE A 160 -0.89 -8.73 10.40
CA ILE A 160 -1.83 -8.53 9.32
C ILE A 160 -1.28 -7.41 8.42
N ALA A 161 -1.31 -7.61 7.12
CA ALA A 161 -0.84 -6.66 6.14
C ALA A 161 -1.93 -6.46 5.08
N THR A 162 -2.41 -5.24 4.93
CA THR A 162 -3.48 -4.94 3.98
C THR A 162 -3.07 -3.93 2.93
N ASP A 163 -3.74 -3.96 1.79
CA ASP A 163 -3.68 -2.91 0.77
C ASP A 163 -4.99 -2.90 -0.02
N ILE A 164 -5.28 -1.81 -0.70
CA ILE A 164 -6.42 -1.72 -1.63
C ILE A 164 -6.10 -2.42 -2.96
N SER A 165 -4.82 -2.47 -3.32
CA SER A 165 -4.34 -2.98 -4.60
C SER A 165 -4.01 -4.47 -4.56
N THR A 166 -4.68 -5.26 -5.39
CA THR A 166 -4.43 -6.70 -5.56
C THR A 166 -3.05 -6.97 -6.15
N ARG A 167 -2.62 -6.23 -7.18
CA ARG A 167 -1.32 -6.45 -7.85
C ARG A 167 -0.11 -6.29 -6.93
N VAL A 168 -0.17 -5.39 -5.94
CA VAL A 168 0.94 -5.25 -4.97
C VAL A 168 0.89 -6.33 -3.89
N LEU A 169 -0.30 -6.76 -3.47
CA LEU A 169 -0.47 -7.89 -2.55
C LEU A 169 0.02 -9.21 -3.14
N GLU A 170 -0.15 -9.45 -4.45
CA GLU A 170 0.45 -10.59 -5.16
C GLU A 170 1.98 -10.59 -5.04
N THR A 171 2.61 -9.42 -5.25
CA THR A 171 4.06 -9.23 -5.10
C THR A 171 4.50 -9.47 -3.65
N ALA A 172 3.73 -8.95 -2.70
CA ALA A 172 3.96 -9.10 -1.27
C ALA A 172 3.88 -10.57 -0.83
N ALA A 173 2.86 -11.31 -1.26
CA ALA A 173 2.68 -12.74 -0.96
C ALA A 173 3.77 -13.62 -1.61
N ALA A 174 4.21 -13.28 -2.83
CA ALA A 174 5.34 -13.95 -3.47
C ALA A 174 6.65 -13.74 -2.67
N ALA A 175 6.82 -12.52 -2.15
CA ALA A 175 7.94 -12.03 -1.34
C ALA A 175 9.30 -12.10 -2.05
N ILE A 176 9.29 -11.94 -3.38
CA ILE A 176 10.46 -11.97 -4.26
C ILE A 176 10.75 -10.53 -4.71
N TYR A 177 11.99 -10.09 -4.54
CA TYR A 177 12.41 -8.71 -4.79
C TYR A 177 13.73 -8.66 -5.57
N PRO A 178 13.97 -7.61 -6.36
CA PRO A 178 15.31 -7.30 -6.88
C PRO A 178 16.31 -7.04 -5.75
N GLU A 179 17.55 -7.49 -5.91
CA GLU A 179 18.59 -7.38 -4.88
C GLU A 179 18.96 -5.92 -4.53
N GLU A 180 18.74 -4.96 -5.43
CA GLU A 180 18.89 -3.54 -5.14
C GLU A 180 17.85 -3.01 -4.13
N MET A 181 16.64 -3.59 -4.07
CA MET A 181 15.56 -3.11 -3.20
C MET A 181 15.84 -3.38 -1.70
N ILE A 182 16.70 -4.36 -1.40
CA ILE A 182 17.12 -4.70 -0.04
C ILE A 182 18.37 -3.95 0.42
N ALA A 183 18.87 -2.98 -0.36
CA ALA A 183 19.99 -2.12 0.01
C ALA A 183 19.81 -1.37 1.36
N PRO A 184 18.58 -1.04 1.84
CA PRO A 184 18.37 -0.49 3.18
C PRO A 184 18.36 -1.51 4.34
N VAL A 185 18.28 -2.82 4.07
CA VAL A 185 18.18 -3.86 5.12
C VAL A 185 19.54 -4.03 5.82
N PRO A 186 19.64 -4.13 7.16
CA PRO A 186 20.91 -4.44 7.84
C PRO A 186 21.54 -5.75 7.37
N LEU A 187 22.88 -5.82 7.28
CA LEU A 187 23.60 -6.95 6.66
C LEU A 187 23.32 -8.29 7.37
N GLU A 188 23.25 -8.24 8.70
CA GLU A 188 23.00 -9.35 9.62
C GLU A 188 21.56 -9.86 9.47
N MET A 189 20.62 -8.97 9.12
CA MET A 189 19.24 -9.34 8.78
C MET A 189 19.15 -9.92 7.36
N ARG A 190 19.90 -9.40 6.38
CA ARG A 190 19.95 -10.01 5.03
C ARG A 190 20.42 -11.47 5.10
N GLN A 191 21.50 -11.73 5.85
CA GLN A 191 22.09 -13.06 5.98
C GLN A 191 21.14 -14.08 6.63
N ARG A 192 20.29 -13.65 7.58
CA ARG A 192 19.35 -14.52 8.28
C ARG A 192 17.98 -14.64 7.61
N TYR A 193 17.51 -13.58 6.95
CA TYR A 193 16.11 -13.46 6.53
C TYR A 193 15.88 -13.37 5.03
N LEU A 194 16.93 -13.32 4.21
CA LEU A 194 16.82 -13.28 2.74
C LEU A 194 17.56 -14.45 2.08
N LEU A 195 16.81 -15.26 1.36
CA LEU A 195 17.34 -16.24 0.42
C LEU A 195 17.72 -15.52 -0.87
N ARG A 196 18.83 -15.92 -1.50
CA ARG A 196 19.22 -15.47 -2.84
C ARG A 196 18.81 -16.51 -3.88
N SER A 197 18.47 -16.07 -5.09
CA SER A 197 18.20 -16.99 -6.21
C SER A 197 19.41 -17.91 -6.46
N ARG A 198 19.12 -19.16 -6.87
CA ARG A 198 20.15 -20.10 -7.36
C ARG A 198 20.77 -19.60 -8.65
N ASP A 199 19.95 -19.02 -9.53
CA ASP A 199 20.40 -18.29 -10.70
C ASP A 199 20.78 -16.86 -10.29
N ARG A 200 22.09 -16.58 -10.30
CA ARG A 200 22.63 -15.27 -9.92
C ARG A 200 22.43 -14.21 -11.00
N ALA A 201 22.18 -14.58 -12.26
CA ALA A 201 21.93 -13.61 -13.32
C ALA A 201 20.62 -12.83 -13.11
N GLN A 202 19.62 -13.48 -12.49
CA GLN A 202 18.33 -12.85 -12.17
C GLN A 202 18.41 -11.77 -11.09
N ARG A 203 19.46 -11.78 -10.24
CA ARG A 203 19.64 -10.83 -9.12
C ARG A 203 18.41 -10.67 -8.21
N LEU A 204 17.71 -11.79 -7.96
CA LEU A 204 16.53 -11.83 -7.09
C LEU A 204 16.86 -12.36 -5.69
N VAL A 205 16.18 -11.80 -4.70
CA VAL A 205 16.13 -12.27 -3.31
C VAL A 205 14.70 -12.64 -2.93
N ARG A 206 14.53 -13.51 -1.93
CA ARG A 206 13.23 -13.89 -1.39
C ARG A 206 13.25 -13.94 0.14
N VAL A 207 12.20 -13.43 0.78
CA VAL A 207 12.08 -13.54 2.24
C VAL A 207 11.94 -15.01 2.68
N VAL A 208 12.65 -15.40 3.74
CA VAL A 208 12.62 -16.78 4.26
C VAL A 208 11.21 -17.24 4.65
N PRO A 209 10.87 -18.55 4.51
CA PRO A 209 9.56 -19.07 4.87
C PRO A 209 9.11 -18.72 6.30
N GLU A 210 10.04 -18.61 7.24
CA GLU A 210 9.79 -18.40 8.67
C GLU A 210 9.16 -17.02 8.92
N LEU A 211 9.70 -15.95 8.32
CA LEU A 211 9.09 -14.63 8.40
C LEU A 211 7.80 -14.54 7.58
N ARG A 212 7.71 -15.25 6.44
CA ARG A 212 6.48 -15.25 5.63
C ARG A 212 5.28 -15.87 6.34
N ARG A 213 5.51 -16.81 7.27
CA ARG A 213 4.45 -17.35 8.13
C ARG A 213 3.96 -16.37 9.21
N LEU A 214 4.71 -15.30 9.50
CA LEU A 214 4.31 -14.26 10.46
C LEU A 214 3.38 -13.21 9.83
N VAL A 215 3.30 -13.13 8.49
CA VAL A 215 2.60 -12.08 7.76
C VAL A 215 1.43 -12.67 6.97
N ARG A 216 0.22 -12.19 7.25
CA ARG A 216 -1.02 -12.53 6.53
C ARG A 216 -1.46 -11.34 5.68
N PHE A 217 -1.51 -11.53 4.37
CA PHE A 217 -1.95 -10.50 3.44
C PHE A 217 -3.46 -10.58 3.19
N GLY A 218 -4.13 -9.42 3.13
CA GLY A 218 -5.55 -9.31 2.79
C GLY A 218 -5.85 -8.02 2.03
N ARG A 219 -6.87 -8.03 1.17
CA ARG A 219 -7.34 -6.79 0.54
C ARG A 219 -8.23 -6.02 1.51
N LEU A 220 -7.98 -4.73 1.67
CA LEU A 220 -8.81 -3.81 2.46
C LEU A 220 -8.75 -2.42 1.86
N ASN A 221 -9.91 -1.75 1.78
CA ASN A 221 -10.00 -0.36 1.40
C ASN A 221 -10.25 0.48 2.67
N LEU A 222 -9.41 1.50 2.91
CA LEU A 222 -9.55 2.33 4.11
C LEU A 222 -10.82 3.21 4.09
N MET A 223 -11.50 3.33 2.94
CA MET A 223 -12.82 3.95 2.83
C MET A 223 -13.98 3.02 3.28
N ASP A 224 -13.73 1.73 3.48
CA ASP A 224 -14.79 0.78 3.85
C ASP A 224 -15.29 1.07 5.28
N ALA A 225 -16.62 1.01 5.48
CA ALA A 225 -17.26 1.35 6.76
C ALA A 225 -16.91 0.38 7.92
N THR A 226 -16.37 -0.79 7.61
CA THR A 226 -15.96 -1.80 8.59
C THR A 226 -14.67 -2.49 8.14
N TYR A 227 -13.74 -2.71 9.07
CA TYR A 227 -12.51 -3.42 8.81
C TYR A 227 -12.59 -4.86 9.36
N PRO A 228 -12.41 -5.91 8.54
CA PRO A 228 -12.39 -7.32 8.97
C PRO A 228 -11.04 -7.68 9.62
N VAL A 229 -10.65 -6.92 10.64
CA VAL A 229 -9.39 -7.03 11.39
C VAL A 229 -9.72 -7.07 12.89
N ASP A 230 -8.89 -7.73 13.69
CA ASP A 230 -9.02 -7.75 15.16
C ASP A 230 -9.08 -6.33 15.76
N ARG A 231 -9.72 -6.21 16.93
CA ARG A 231 -9.90 -4.93 17.67
C ARG A 231 -9.02 -4.78 18.93
N ASP A 232 -8.16 -5.75 19.19
CA ASP A 232 -7.22 -5.78 20.31
C ASP A 232 -5.75 -5.66 19.85
N LEU A 233 -5.51 -4.99 18.71
CA LEU A 233 -4.17 -4.85 18.14
C LEU A 233 -3.22 -4.12 19.09
N ASP A 234 -1.98 -4.59 19.20
CA ASP A 234 -0.94 -3.93 19.99
C ASP A 234 -0.32 -2.75 19.22
N VAL A 235 -0.18 -2.87 17.91
CA VAL A 235 0.51 -1.90 17.04
C VAL A 235 -0.17 -1.79 15.67
N ILE A 236 -0.37 -0.56 15.18
CA ILE A 236 -0.81 -0.26 13.82
C ILE A 236 0.21 0.65 13.13
N PHE A 237 0.58 0.32 11.89
CA PHE A 237 1.35 1.15 10.97
C PHE A 237 0.41 1.62 9.85
N CYS A 238 0.21 2.93 9.75
CA CYS A 238 -0.62 3.58 8.73
C CYS A 238 0.15 4.76 8.13
N ARG A 239 1.07 4.46 7.22
CA ARG A 239 2.15 5.37 6.83
C ARG A 239 2.09 5.73 5.36
N ASN A 240 2.26 7.02 5.10
CA ASN A 240 2.35 7.65 3.78
C ASN A 240 1.13 7.35 2.87
N ILE A 241 -0.06 7.24 3.48
CA ILE A 241 -1.35 6.92 2.84
C ILE A 241 -2.42 8.00 3.13
N LEU A 242 -2.44 8.57 4.33
CA LEU A 242 -3.37 9.63 4.73
C LEU A 242 -3.15 10.92 3.93
N ILE A 243 -1.93 11.13 3.39
CA ILE A 243 -1.58 12.21 2.45
C ILE A 243 -2.42 12.23 1.17
N TYR A 244 -3.08 11.13 0.77
CA TYR A 244 -3.94 11.10 -0.41
C TYR A 244 -5.39 11.50 -0.12
N PHE A 245 -5.78 11.47 1.15
CA PHE A 245 -7.15 11.69 1.64
C PHE A 245 -7.38 13.16 2.06
N ASP A 246 -8.64 13.59 2.10
CA ASP A 246 -9.00 14.87 2.70
C ASP A 246 -9.19 14.81 4.22
N LYS A 247 -9.45 15.95 4.87
CA LYS A 247 -9.53 16.02 6.33
C LYS A 247 -10.68 15.19 6.92
N PRO A 248 -11.91 15.23 6.40
CA PRO A 248 -12.98 14.31 6.82
C PRO A 248 -12.58 12.84 6.69
N THR A 249 -12.03 12.42 5.55
CA THR A 249 -11.58 11.03 5.34
C THR A 249 -10.44 10.65 6.28
N GLN A 250 -9.42 11.51 6.47
CA GLN A 250 -8.33 11.29 7.43
C GLN A 250 -8.88 11.04 8.84
N GLN A 251 -9.86 11.85 9.26
CA GLN A 251 -10.50 11.71 10.58
C GLN A 251 -11.25 10.38 10.71
N ALA A 252 -12.05 10.00 9.72
CA ALA A 252 -12.79 8.73 9.72
C ALA A 252 -11.85 7.53 9.77
N VAL A 253 -10.84 7.48 8.90
CA VAL A 253 -9.82 6.42 8.88
C VAL A 253 -9.10 6.33 10.22
N LEU A 254 -8.62 7.45 10.76
CA LEU A 254 -7.92 7.47 12.05
C LEU A 254 -8.82 7.05 13.22
N ALA A 255 -10.12 7.38 13.20
CA ALA A 255 -11.08 6.90 14.19
C ALA A 255 -11.25 5.38 14.11
N HIS A 256 -11.47 4.82 12.92
CA HIS A 256 -11.56 3.36 12.74
C HIS A 256 -10.26 2.65 13.14
N LEU A 257 -9.08 3.19 12.82
CA LEU A 257 -7.81 2.60 13.27
C LEU A 257 -7.64 2.66 14.80
N CYS A 258 -8.06 3.77 15.44
CA CYS A 258 -8.05 3.88 16.90
C CYS A 258 -8.96 2.82 17.54
N ASP A 259 -10.15 2.60 16.96
CA ASP A 259 -11.14 1.59 17.35
C ASP A 259 -10.63 0.14 17.30
N HIS A 260 -9.64 -0.14 16.46
CA HIS A 260 -9.00 -1.45 16.32
C HIS A 260 -7.74 -1.61 17.18
N LEU A 261 -7.20 -0.51 17.70
CA LEU A 261 -6.02 -0.48 18.55
C LEU A 261 -6.43 -0.64 20.02
N ARG A 262 -5.83 -1.56 20.77
CA ARG A 262 -6.13 -1.73 22.20
C ARG A 262 -5.73 -0.48 23.01
N PRO A 263 -6.34 -0.20 24.20
CA PRO A 263 -5.80 0.79 25.14
C PRO A 263 -4.33 0.51 25.47
N GLY A 264 -3.48 1.51 25.37
CA GLY A 264 -2.03 1.38 25.46
C GLY A 264 -1.31 0.84 24.22
N GLY A 265 -2.03 0.48 23.16
CA GLY A 265 -1.47 0.16 21.84
C GLY A 265 -0.90 1.39 21.12
N TYR A 266 -0.08 1.17 20.09
CA TYR A 266 0.65 2.22 19.37
C TYR A 266 0.22 2.36 17.91
N LEU A 267 0.08 3.61 17.44
CA LEU A 267 -0.15 3.97 16.04
C LEU A 267 1.07 4.72 15.49
N PHE A 268 1.60 4.24 14.38
CA PHE A 268 2.71 4.84 13.64
C PHE A 268 2.17 5.43 12.32
N LEU A 269 2.32 6.75 12.14
CA LEU A 269 1.99 7.48 10.92
C LEU A 269 3.28 7.92 10.21
N GLY A 270 3.21 8.30 8.93
CA GLY A 270 4.37 8.82 8.21
C GLY A 270 4.78 10.21 8.69
N HIS A 271 6.01 10.65 8.38
CA HIS A 271 6.55 11.93 8.88
C HIS A 271 5.70 13.18 8.58
N SER A 272 4.89 13.15 7.52
CA SER A 272 4.02 14.27 7.10
C SER A 272 2.56 14.12 7.58
N GLU A 273 2.28 13.13 8.42
CA GLU A 273 0.94 12.72 8.85
C GLU A 273 0.85 12.81 10.38
N SER A 274 -0.34 13.13 10.90
CA SER A 274 -0.55 13.31 12.35
C SER A 274 -1.99 12.98 12.72
N ALA A 275 -2.18 12.36 13.89
CA ALA A 275 -3.48 12.17 14.52
C ALA A 275 -3.90 13.36 15.42
N ALA A 276 -3.01 14.33 15.64
CA ALA A 276 -3.29 15.49 16.47
C ALA A 276 -4.37 16.39 15.82
N GLY A 277 -5.25 16.96 16.65
CA GLY A 277 -6.34 17.84 16.22
C GLY A 277 -7.65 17.13 15.81
N PHE A 278 -7.67 15.79 15.74
CA PHE A 278 -8.87 15.02 15.39
C PHE A 278 -9.72 14.55 16.61
N GLY A 279 -9.36 14.95 17.83
CA GLY A 279 -10.13 14.62 19.05
C GLY A 279 -10.08 13.15 19.48
N LEU A 280 -9.13 12.37 18.96
CA LEU A 280 -8.96 10.95 19.26
C LEU A 280 -8.24 10.74 20.62
N PRO A 281 -8.49 9.63 21.35
CA PRO A 281 -7.83 9.32 22.62
C PRO A 281 -6.39 8.82 22.40
N MET A 282 -5.55 9.68 21.85
CA MET A 282 -4.24 9.34 21.28
C MET A 282 -3.16 10.31 21.77
N LYS A 283 -2.28 9.83 22.64
CA LYS A 283 -1.17 10.58 23.21
C LYS A 283 0.06 10.54 22.30
N PRO A 284 0.67 11.68 21.93
CA PRO A 284 1.93 11.69 21.18
C PRO A 284 3.08 11.05 21.98
N MET A 285 3.87 10.22 21.31
CA MET A 285 4.99 9.47 21.88
C MET A 285 6.34 9.74 21.18
N GLY A 286 6.33 10.46 20.06
CA GLY A 286 7.49 10.77 19.24
C GLY A 286 7.06 11.41 17.91
N ALA A 287 7.99 11.59 16.98
CA ALA A 287 7.66 12.05 15.62
C ALA A 287 6.69 11.05 14.96
N SER A 288 5.46 11.49 14.67
CA SER A 288 4.39 10.70 14.05
C SER A 288 4.03 9.36 14.73
N VAL A 289 4.39 9.17 16.01
CA VAL A 289 4.01 8.00 16.82
C VAL A 289 3.07 8.41 17.95
N PHE A 290 1.98 7.67 18.12
CA PHE A 290 0.93 7.90 19.10
C PHE A 290 0.65 6.62 19.90
N ARG A 291 0.20 6.76 21.15
CA ARG A 291 -0.29 5.65 21.99
C ARG A 291 -1.74 5.91 22.37
N ARG A 292 -2.62 4.91 22.24
CA ARG A 292 -4.00 4.98 22.71
C ARG A 292 -4.02 5.08 24.24
N GLU A 293 -4.84 5.98 24.77
CA GLU A 293 -5.10 6.08 26.22
C GLU A 293 -6.10 5.02 26.70
#